data_AF-A0A0B8QEL4-F1
#
_entry.id   AF-A0A0B8QEL4-F1
#
_cell.length_a   1.000
_cell.length_b   1.000
_cell.length_c   1.000
_cell.angle_alpha   90.00
_cell.angle_beta   90.00
_cell.angle_gamma   90.00
#
_symmetry.space_group_name_H-M   'P 1'
#
loop_
_entity.id
_entity.type
_entity.pdbx_description
1 polymer ?
#
loop_
_entity_poly.entity_id
_entity_poly.type
_entity_poly.pdbx_seq_one_letter_code
_entity_poly.pdbx_strand_id
1 'polypeptide(L)'
;MCKQSGFSRYQKRVIKFLTDFLGADIPFTYERTQTNHLKVLIEGVPKPLYTSSTPSASNTFNNFTSEVKREVKAIKNTSEPKKRSPYPTKTTFIKIAASDRLVQSSVKAIRSRLESLKSREEEQVLETKSLESVNTYRGDIVKQTLTLTMQARKQGAYLKPKEVKELEAKIRNHLDFMMPTMACYSNMLNAKTKYSNVEPLIAVNDEKIEVAENAAPKQSAQLEVVKEPSNDKQTLPTDGLLKLSTNERIGALRQLSKIEALSLIEDIKQAIALNREEDIQSVVSLILEKDLPLEAIISRIEAA
;
A
#
# COMPACT_ATOMS: atom_id res chain seq x y z
N MET A 1 8.17 -0.04 0.70
CA MET A 1 8.22 0.40 2.11
C MET A 1 9.60 0.11 2.71
N CYS A 2 10.17 0.99 3.55
CA CYS A 2 11.45 0.74 4.23
C CYS A 2 11.23 -0.03 5.54
N LYS A 3 11.73 -1.27 5.62
CA LYS A 3 11.46 -2.25 6.70
C LYS A 3 12.21 -1.98 8.03
N GLN A 4 12.41 -0.72 8.43
CA GLN A 4 13.08 -0.39 9.71
C GLN A 4 12.06 -0.01 10.79
N SER A 5 11.93 -0.86 11.81
CA SER A 5 10.84 -0.90 12.80
C SER A 5 10.78 0.25 13.82
N GLY A 6 11.53 1.34 13.66
CA GLY A 6 11.59 2.38 14.68
C GLY A 6 12.08 3.76 14.24
N PHE A 7 11.32 4.79 14.63
CA PHE A 7 11.73 6.19 14.56
C PHE A 7 12.86 6.50 15.55
N SER A 8 13.84 7.30 15.14
CA SER A 8 14.95 7.79 15.98
C SER A 8 14.47 8.71 17.10
N ARG A 9 15.30 8.96 18.13
CA ARG A 9 14.97 9.91 19.22
C ARG A 9 14.61 11.30 18.68
N TYR A 10 15.31 11.75 17.64
CA TYR A 10 15.04 13.02 16.96
C TYR A 10 13.71 12.98 16.19
N GLN A 11 13.46 11.95 15.36
CA GLN A 11 12.20 11.80 14.62
C GLN A 11 11.00 11.73 15.58
N LYS A 12 11.12 11.01 16.71
CA LYS A 12 10.10 10.98 17.78
C LYS A 12 9.84 12.36 18.41
N ARG A 13 10.89 13.18 18.59
CA ARG A 13 10.75 14.58 19.07
C ARG A 13 10.00 15.46 18.05
N VAL A 14 10.27 15.29 16.76
CA VAL A 14 9.57 15.99 15.67
C VAL A 14 8.10 15.57 15.58
N ILE A 15 7.80 14.26 15.60
CA ILE A 15 6.41 13.76 15.57
C ILE A 15 5.62 14.24 16.80
N LYS A 16 6.25 14.28 17.98
CA LYS A 16 5.63 14.88 19.17
C LYS A 16 5.35 16.38 18.95
N PHE A 17 6.34 17.17 18.53
CA PHE A 17 6.14 18.60 18.26
C PHE A 17 4.99 18.86 17.25
N LEU A 18 4.92 18.09 16.16
CA LEU A 18 3.83 18.20 15.18
C LEU A 18 2.47 17.88 15.81
N THR A 19 2.39 16.84 16.65
CA THR A 19 1.17 16.49 17.39
C THR A 19 0.73 17.60 18.34
N ASP A 20 1.69 18.17 19.09
CA ASP A 20 1.44 19.22 20.07
C ASP A 20 1.12 20.59 19.42
N PHE A 21 1.65 20.87 18.22
CA PHE A 21 1.52 22.17 17.53
C PHE A 21 0.37 22.24 16.50
N LEU A 22 0.12 21.16 15.75
CA LEU A 22 -0.97 21.08 14.77
C LEU A 22 -2.30 20.66 15.44
N GLY A 23 -2.21 19.93 16.55
CA GLY A 23 -3.33 19.63 17.43
C GLY A 23 -4.45 18.84 16.76
N ALA A 24 -5.69 19.32 16.94
CA ALA A 24 -6.90 18.69 16.40
C ALA A 24 -7.35 19.28 15.05
N ASP A 25 -6.83 20.44 14.64
CA ASP A 25 -7.40 21.23 13.54
C ASP A 25 -6.70 21.05 12.19
N ILE A 26 -5.43 20.62 12.18
CA ILE A 26 -4.65 20.46 10.94
C ILE A 26 -4.18 19.00 10.82
N PRO A 27 -4.77 18.21 9.90
CA PRO A 27 -4.27 16.89 9.53
C PRO A 27 -2.83 16.89 9.04
N PHE A 28 -2.11 15.83 9.41
CA PHE A 28 -0.74 15.58 8.94
C PHE A 28 -0.38 14.09 8.95
N THR A 29 0.44 13.71 7.97
CA THR A 29 1.09 12.41 7.82
C THR A 29 2.59 12.55 7.89
N TYR A 30 3.26 11.45 8.24
CA TYR A 30 4.72 11.38 8.24
C TYR A 30 5.19 9.99 7.79
N GLU A 31 6.24 9.96 6.97
CA GLU A 31 6.81 8.76 6.37
C GLU A 31 8.33 8.79 6.50
N ARG A 32 8.97 7.61 6.55
CA ARG A 32 10.44 7.50 6.55
C ARG A 32 10.92 7.33 5.12
N THR A 33 11.77 8.24 4.65
CA THR A 33 12.43 8.12 3.33
C THR A 33 13.46 6.97 3.33
N GLN A 34 13.88 6.55 2.13
CA GLN A 34 15.03 5.65 1.96
C GLN A 34 16.29 6.18 2.67
N THR A 35 16.49 7.50 2.67
CA THR A 35 17.61 8.19 3.34
C THR A 35 17.44 8.36 4.86
N ASN A 36 16.47 7.70 5.51
CA ASN A 36 16.19 7.83 6.94
C ASN A 36 15.84 9.29 7.37
N HIS A 37 15.21 10.05 6.49
CA HIS A 37 14.64 11.36 6.83
C HIS A 37 13.14 11.19 7.10
N LEU A 38 12.57 12.05 7.94
CA LEU A 38 11.12 12.13 8.08
C LEU A 38 10.58 13.07 7.00
N LYS A 39 9.87 12.51 6.03
CA LYS A 39 8.97 13.24 5.12
C LYS A 39 7.71 13.54 5.92
N VAL A 40 7.26 14.79 5.89
CA VAL A 40 6.05 15.25 6.60
C VAL A 40 5.16 15.98 5.59
N LEU A 41 3.90 15.55 5.53
CA LEU A 41 2.85 16.17 4.75
C LEU A 41 1.85 16.79 5.73
N ILE A 42 1.47 18.04 5.51
CA ILE A 42 0.56 18.81 6.36
C ILE A 42 -0.52 19.40 5.45
N GLU A 43 -1.79 19.28 5.83
CA GLU A 43 -2.88 19.82 5.03
C GLU A 43 -2.72 21.33 4.82
N GLY A 44 -2.87 21.78 3.58
CA GLY A 44 -2.67 23.18 3.16
C GLY A 44 -1.21 23.59 2.87
N VAL A 45 -0.20 22.76 3.19
CA VAL A 45 1.20 23.05 2.81
C VAL A 45 1.49 22.49 1.41
N PRO A 46 1.89 23.32 0.42
CA PRO A 46 2.00 22.88 -0.98
C PRO A 46 3.22 21.99 -1.27
N LYS A 47 4.14 21.82 -0.31
CA LYS A 47 5.37 21.03 -0.48
C LYS A 47 5.57 20.11 0.73
N PRO A 48 5.97 18.83 0.54
CA PRO A 48 6.38 17.98 1.64
C PRO A 48 7.60 18.58 2.34
N LEU A 49 7.54 18.66 3.67
CA LEU A 49 8.65 19.10 4.51
C LEU A 49 9.52 17.89 4.86
N TYR A 50 10.84 18.08 4.89
CA TYR A 50 11.79 17.01 5.21
C TYR A 50 12.67 17.43 6.39
N THR A 51 12.88 16.52 7.34
CA THR A 51 13.93 16.73 8.34
C THR A 51 15.32 16.58 7.72
N SER A 52 16.24 17.49 8.03
CA SER A 52 17.62 17.41 7.52
C SER A 52 18.36 16.14 7.99
N SER A 53 19.38 15.77 7.22
CA SER A 53 20.09 14.48 7.31
C SER A 53 20.97 14.33 8.56
N THR A 54 21.37 15.46 9.19
CA THR A 54 22.32 15.52 10.30
C THR A 54 21.62 15.89 11.62
N PRO A 55 21.15 14.90 12.41
CA PRO A 55 20.56 15.15 13.73
C PRO A 55 21.58 15.65 14.78
N SER A 56 22.88 15.61 14.46
CA SER A 56 23.98 16.09 15.29
C SER A 56 24.05 17.62 15.41
N ALA A 57 23.47 18.36 14.46
CA ALA A 57 23.43 19.82 14.51
C ALA A 57 22.32 20.29 15.48
N SER A 58 22.71 20.96 16.57
CA SER A 58 21.80 21.43 17.63
C SER A 58 20.59 22.22 17.12
N ASN A 59 20.78 23.00 16.04
CA ASN A 59 19.74 23.84 15.44
C ASN A 59 18.81 23.11 14.45
N THR A 60 19.10 21.87 14.02
CA THR A 60 18.28 21.12 13.05
C THR A 60 16.80 21.03 13.48
N PHE A 61 16.53 20.78 14.76
CA PHE A 61 15.18 20.75 15.30
C PHE A 61 14.49 22.13 15.24
N ASN A 62 15.22 23.20 15.55
CA ASN A 62 14.71 24.56 15.58
C ASN A 62 14.41 25.08 14.17
N ASN A 63 15.26 24.74 13.20
CA ASN A 63 15.08 25.10 11.79
C ASN A 63 13.80 24.47 11.24
N PHE A 64 13.65 23.14 11.36
CA PHE A 64 12.42 22.42 10.96
C PHE A 64 11.17 22.95 11.69
N THR A 65 11.28 23.21 13.00
CA THR A 65 10.19 23.80 13.81
C THR A 65 9.78 25.18 13.31
N SER A 66 10.74 26.00 12.88
CA SER A 66 10.49 27.37 12.40
C SER A 66 9.90 27.38 11.00
N GLU A 67 10.32 26.44 10.15
CA GLU A 67 9.71 26.18 8.85
C GLU A 67 8.25 25.73 8.97
N VAL A 68 7.94 24.71 9.79
CA VAL A 68 6.55 24.30 10.06
C VAL A 68 5.70 25.48 10.57
N LYS A 69 6.24 26.31 11.47
CA LYS A 69 5.56 27.52 11.97
C LYS A 69 5.31 28.55 10.86
N ARG A 70 6.25 28.72 9.91
CA ARG A 70 6.13 29.62 8.75
C ARG A 70 5.01 29.17 7.82
N GLU A 71 5.01 27.91 7.41
CA GLU A 71 3.99 27.37 6.50
C GLU A 71 2.59 27.36 7.15
N VAL A 72 2.47 26.98 8.42
CA VAL A 72 1.19 27.02 9.16
C VAL A 72 0.69 28.46 9.36
N LYS A 73 1.59 29.46 9.46
CA LYS A 73 1.20 30.87 9.46
C LYS A 73 0.73 31.32 8.08
N ALA A 74 1.36 30.86 7.00
CA ALA A 74 0.92 31.14 5.63
C ALA A 74 -0.51 30.61 5.38
N ILE A 75 -0.80 29.34 5.73
CA ILE A 75 -2.15 28.76 5.64
C ILE A 75 -3.19 29.65 6.35
N LYS A 76 -2.90 30.07 7.59
CA LYS A 76 -3.82 30.90 8.40
C LYS A 76 -4.00 32.33 7.90
N ASN A 77 -3.09 32.82 7.04
CA ASN A 77 -3.21 34.11 6.38
C ASN A 77 -3.97 34.00 5.05
N THR A 78 -3.83 32.88 4.32
CA THR A 78 -4.53 32.62 3.04
C THR A 78 -5.97 32.18 3.24
N SER A 79 -6.28 31.46 4.32
CA SER A 79 -7.66 31.24 4.74
C SER A 79 -8.27 32.58 5.19
N GLU A 80 -9.42 32.97 4.64
CA GLU A 80 -10.13 34.18 5.09
C GLU A 80 -10.29 34.20 6.62
N PRO A 81 -10.22 35.38 7.26
CA PRO A 81 -10.34 35.50 8.70
C PRO A 81 -11.77 35.13 9.14
N LYS A 82 -11.99 33.85 9.49
CA LYS A 82 -13.22 33.34 10.11
C LYS A 82 -13.69 34.34 11.15
N LYS A 83 -14.85 34.99 10.88
CA LYS A 83 -15.38 36.10 11.67
C LYS A 83 -15.33 35.71 13.15
N ARG A 84 -14.51 36.43 13.93
CA ARG A 84 -14.32 36.15 15.36
C ARG A 84 -15.66 36.31 16.05
N SER A 85 -16.26 35.20 16.47
CA SER A 85 -17.45 35.23 17.32
C SER A 85 -17.12 35.93 18.65
N PRO A 86 -18.12 36.45 19.38
CA PRO A 86 -17.88 37.12 20.65
C PRO A 86 -17.05 36.27 21.60
N TYR A 87 -16.12 36.92 22.31
CA TYR A 87 -15.12 36.28 23.18
C TYR A 87 -15.71 35.10 23.98
N PRO A 88 -15.25 33.85 23.74
CA PRO A 88 -15.88 32.69 24.36
C PRO A 88 -15.80 32.77 25.88
N THR A 89 -16.91 32.48 26.55
CA THR A 89 -16.91 32.33 28.01
C THR A 89 -15.98 31.19 28.43
N LYS A 90 -15.42 31.26 29.66
CA LYS A 90 -14.45 30.27 30.16
C LYS A 90 -14.94 28.82 30.01
N THR A 91 -16.24 28.59 30.23
CA THR A 91 -16.91 27.29 30.05
C THR A 91 -16.83 26.76 28.61
N THR A 92 -16.93 27.65 27.62
CA THR A 92 -16.84 27.29 26.19
C THR A 92 -15.41 26.92 25.79
N PHE A 93 -14.40 27.66 26.29
CA PHE A 93 -12.99 27.26 26.11
C PHE A 93 -12.69 25.88 26.71
N ILE A 94 -13.23 25.57 27.90
CA ILE A 94 -13.07 24.24 28.53
C ILE A 94 -13.72 23.14 27.69
N LYS A 95 -14.90 23.39 27.10
CA LYS A 95 -15.55 22.43 26.18
C LYS A 95 -14.72 22.19 24.91
N ILE A 96 -14.24 23.25 24.26
CA ILE A 96 -13.40 23.16 23.05
C ILE A 96 -12.10 22.39 23.36
N ALA A 97 -11.41 22.73 24.45
CA ALA A 97 -10.20 22.01 24.87
C ALA A 97 -10.47 20.53 25.20
N ALA A 98 -11.66 20.18 25.72
CA ALA A 98 -12.06 18.80 25.96
C ALA A 98 -12.42 18.04 24.67
N SER A 99 -13.02 18.71 23.69
CA SER A 99 -13.35 18.12 22.38
C SER A 99 -12.10 17.91 21.52
N ASP A 100 -11.16 18.86 21.52
CA ASP A 100 -9.90 18.73 20.77
C ASP A 100 -8.99 17.66 21.38
N ARG A 101 -8.97 17.50 22.71
CA ARG A 101 -8.33 16.34 23.38
C ARG A 101 -8.95 15.01 22.96
N LEU A 102 -10.26 14.97 22.72
CA LEU A 102 -10.95 13.77 22.24
C LEU A 102 -10.54 13.43 20.80
N VAL A 103 -10.48 14.42 19.91
CA VAL A 103 -9.93 14.26 18.54
C VAL A 103 -8.48 13.76 18.58
N GLN A 104 -7.60 14.43 19.33
CA GLN A 104 -6.20 14.04 19.47
C GLN A 104 -6.04 12.60 19.98
N SER A 105 -6.88 12.18 20.93
CA SER A 105 -6.85 10.82 21.49
C SER A 105 -7.33 9.78 20.46
N SER A 106 -8.42 10.06 19.74
CA SER A 106 -8.96 9.22 18.67
C SER A 106 -7.96 9.08 17.50
N VAL A 107 -7.38 10.20 17.06
CA VAL A 107 -6.38 10.23 15.97
C VAL A 107 -5.09 9.54 16.40
N LYS A 108 -4.68 9.64 17.67
CA LYS A 108 -3.56 8.85 18.22
C LYS A 108 -3.86 7.35 18.18
N ALA A 109 -5.07 6.93 18.57
CA ALA A 109 -5.49 5.54 18.52
C ALA A 109 -5.51 4.98 17.08
N ILE A 110 -6.00 5.76 16.10
CA ILE A 110 -5.90 5.45 14.67
C ILE A 110 -4.44 5.29 14.24
N ARG A 111 -3.58 6.27 14.55
CA ARG A 111 -2.14 6.23 14.19
C ARG A 111 -1.40 5.01 14.73
N SER A 112 -1.75 4.50 15.91
CA SER A 112 -1.16 3.25 16.45
C SER A 112 -1.60 1.97 15.72
N ARG A 113 -2.70 1.98 14.97
CA ARG A 113 -3.19 0.84 14.17
C ARG A 113 -3.23 1.12 12.67
N LEU A 114 -2.56 2.18 12.20
CA LEU A 114 -2.70 2.66 10.82
C LEU A 114 -2.32 1.63 9.76
N GLU A 115 -1.26 0.84 9.99
CA GLU A 115 -0.80 -0.14 9.02
C GLU A 115 -1.79 -1.31 8.86
N SER A 116 -2.38 -1.81 9.95
CA SER A 116 -3.40 -2.87 9.87
C SER A 116 -4.76 -2.36 9.39
N LEU A 117 -5.09 -1.08 9.59
CA LEU A 117 -6.23 -0.47 8.91
C LEU A 117 -6.03 -0.39 7.39
N LYS A 118 -4.82 -0.09 6.92
CA LYS A 118 -4.50 -0.07 5.47
C LYS A 118 -4.61 -1.46 4.85
N SER A 119 -3.95 -2.47 5.43
CA SER A 119 -4.03 -3.85 4.93
C SER A 119 -5.48 -4.34 4.85
N ARG A 120 -6.28 -4.07 5.88
CA ARG A 120 -7.69 -4.48 5.90
C ARG A 120 -8.58 -3.68 4.94
N GLU A 121 -8.27 -2.42 4.66
CA GLU A 121 -8.95 -1.64 3.61
C GLU A 121 -8.60 -2.16 2.21
N GLU A 122 -7.34 -2.55 1.99
CA GLU A 122 -6.86 -3.20 0.76
C GLU A 122 -7.52 -4.57 0.55
N GLU A 123 -7.57 -5.43 1.58
CA GLU A 123 -8.28 -6.71 1.58
C GLU A 123 -9.77 -6.53 1.23
N GLN A 124 -10.47 -5.63 1.91
CA GLN A 124 -11.91 -5.41 1.71
C GLN A 124 -12.22 -4.88 0.31
N VAL A 125 -11.39 -3.99 -0.27
CA VAL A 125 -11.55 -3.52 -1.66
C VAL A 125 -11.32 -4.64 -2.67
N LEU A 126 -10.40 -5.57 -2.40
CA LEU A 126 -10.14 -6.71 -3.27
C LEU A 126 -11.26 -7.76 -3.22
N GLU A 127 -11.90 -7.92 -2.08
CA GLU A 127 -13.07 -8.78 -1.88
C GLU A 127 -14.33 -8.19 -2.55
N THR A 128 -14.71 -6.96 -2.22
CA THR A 128 -15.95 -6.33 -2.73
C THR A 128 -15.84 -5.89 -4.19
N LYS A 129 -14.62 -5.73 -4.71
CA LYS A 129 -14.29 -5.15 -6.03
C LYS A 129 -14.89 -3.75 -6.27
N SER A 130 -15.33 -3.07 -5.21
CA SER A 130 -16.01 -1.77 -5.23
C SER A 130 -15.27 -0.74 -4.38
N LEU A 131 -15.36 0.54 -4.77
CA LEU A 131 -14.79 1.65 -4.00
C LEU A 131 -15.75 2.19 -2.92
N GLU A 132 -17.04 1.87 -3.01
CA GLU A 132 -18.05 2.38 -2.05
C GLU A 132 -17.85 1.83 -0.65
N SER A 133 -17.39 0.58 -0.52
CA SER A 133 -17.06 -0.08 0.75
C SER A 133 -15.96 0.63 1.54
N VAL A 134 -15.10 1.43 0.89
CA VAL A 134 -14.08 2.23 1.59
C VAL A 134 -14.73 3.37 2.39
N ASN A 135 -15.76 4.01 1.82
CA ASN A 135 -16.44 5.13 2.48
C ASN A 135 -17.24 4.70 3.71
N THR A 136 -17.83 3.50 3.69
CA THR A 136 -18.51 2.92 4.85
C THR A 136 -17.50 2.45 5.90
N TYR A 137 -16.48 1.68 5.49
CA TYR A 137 -15.43 1.17 6.38
C TYR A 137 -14.73 2.29 7.17
N ARG A 138 -14.30 3.37 6.49
CA ARG A 138 -13.71 4.55 7.16
C ARG A 138 -14.69 5.24 8.10
N GLY A 139 -15.96 5.37 7.71
CA GLY A 139 -17.01 5.91 8.57
C GLY A 139 -17.17 5.10 9.86
N ASP A 140 -17.13 3.77 9.77
CA ASP A 140 -17.31 2.88 10.92
C ASP A 140 -16.06 2.79 11.80
N ILE A 141 -14.84 2.89 11.23
CA ILE A 141 -13.61 3.11 11.99
C ILE A 141 -13.71 4.38 12.85
N VAL A 142 -14.22 5.49 12.28
CA VAL A 142 -14.38 6.76 13.00
C VAL A 142 -15.37 6.60 14.16
N LYS A 143 -16.57 6.06 13.92
CA LYS A 143 -17.58 5.79 14.96
C LYS A 143 -17.05 4.88 16.08
N GLN A 144 -16.39 3.78 15.71
CA GLN A 144 -15.81 2.83 16.68
C GLN A 144 -14.72 3.50 17.51
N THR A 145 -13.80 4.24 16.88
CA THR A 145 -12.71 4.94 17.57
C THR A 145 -13.27 5.99 18.53
N LEU A 146 -14.26 6.78 18.09
CA LEU A 146 -14.88 7.80 18.92
C LEU A 146 -15.61 7.18 20.12
N THR A 147 -16.39 6.12 19.89
CA THR A 147 -17.07 5.35 20.95
C THR A 147 -16.09 4.80 21.99
N LEU A 148 -15.02 4.12 21.57
CA LEU A 148 -14.00 3.59 22.48
C LEU A 148 -13.29 4.70 23.26
N THR A 149 -12.99 5.83 22.61
CA THR A 149 -12.33 6.98 23.27
C THR A 149 -13.27 7.71 24.24
N MET A 150 -14.58 7.70 23.98
CA MET A 150 -15.60 8.17 24.93
C MET A 150 -15.78 7.21 26.11
N GLN A 151 -15.79 5.89 25.89
CA GLN A 151 -15.87 4.88 26.95
C GLN A 151 -14.64 4.91 27.89
N ALA A 152 -13.45 5.10 27.33
CA ALA A 152 -12.21 5.25 28.13
C ALA A 152 -12.20 6.52 29.01
N ARG A 153 -13.09 7.49 28.74
CA ARG A 153 -13.15 8.78 29.44
C ARG A 153 -14.06 8.70 30.68
N LYS A 154 -13.46 8.40 31.83
CA LYS A 154 -14.13 8.31 33.16
C LYS A 154 -14.98 9.53 33.59
N GLN A 155 -14.81 10.69 32.95
CA GLN A 155 -15.62 11.90 33.19
C GLN A 155 -15.96 12.61 31.86
N GLY A 156 -17.04 12.19 31.22
CA GLY A 156 -17.63 12.82 30.04
C GLY A 156 -18.75 13.80 30.40
N ALA A 157 -18.70 15.02 29.85
CA ALA A 157 -19.92 15.83 29.73
C ALA A 157 -20.73 15.30 28.55
N TYR A 158 -22.07 15.37 28.62
CA TYR A 158 -22.94 14.99 27.52
C TYR A 158 -22.61 15.81 26.26
N LEU A 159 -22.28 15.11 25.16
CA LEU A 159 -22.07 15.70 23.84
C LEU A 159 -23.38 15.63 23.06
N LYS A 160 -23.77 16.74 22.44
CA LYS A 160 -24.97 16.79 21.58
C LYS A 160 -24.70 16.02 20.28
N PRO A 161 -25.72 15.41 19.64
CA PRO A 161 -25.54 14.72 18.36
C PRO A 161 -24.92 15.56 17.23
N LYS A 162 -25.06 16.89 17.26
CA LYS A 162 -24.36 17.81 16.34
C LYS A 162 -22.85 17.88 16.64
N GLU A 163 -22.49 18.07 17.91
CA GLU A 163 -21.10 18.11 18.39
C GLU A 163 -20.39 16.77 18.11
N VAL A 164 -21.09 15.64 18.25
CA VAL A 164 -20.58 14.32 17.86
C VAL A 164 -20.30 14.24 16.35
N LYS A 165 -21.23 14.68 15.49
CA LYS A 165 -21.00 14.70 14.03
C LYS A 165 -19.87 15.63 13.59
N GLU A 166 -19.69 16.77 14.26
CA GLU A 166 -18.54 17.66 14.04
C GLU A 166 -17.22 16.99 14.43
N LEU A 167 -17.21 16.18 15.49
CA LEU A 167 -16.05 15.40 15.92
C LEU A 167 -15.76 14.22 14.98
N GLU A 168 -16.79 13.51 14.52
CA GLU A 168 -16.67 12.49 13.47
C GLU A 168 -16.09 13.10 12.18
N ALA A 169 -16.56 14.28 11.76
CA ALA A 169 -16.03 14.98 10.60
C ALA A 169 -14.55 15.39 10.79
N LYS A 170 -14.17 15.98 11.94
CA LYS A 170 -12.74 16.26 12.24
C LYS A 170 -11.91 14.98 12.16
N ILE A 171 -12.30 13.92 12.86
CA ILE A 171 -11.53 12.65 12.92
C ILE A 171 -11.48 11.98 11.53
N ARG A 172 -12.55 12.08 10.74
CA ARG A 172 -12.61 11.60 9.36
C ARG A 172 -11.61 12.33 8.46
N ASN A 173 -11.53 13.66 8.50
CA ASN A 173 -10.53 14.41 7.72
C ASN A 173 -9.09 13.98 8.09
N HIS A 174 -8.81 13.76 9.38
CA HIS A 174 -7.52 13.18 9.82
C HIS A 174 -7.29 11.76 9.27
N LEU A 175 -8.31 10.89 9.26
CA LEU A 175 -8.21 9.53 8.73
C LEU A 175 -8.01 9.52 7.20
N ASP A 176 -8.83 10.28 6.46
CA ASP A 176 -8.78 10.37 5.00
C ASP A 176 -7.44 10.98 4.50
N PHE A 177 -6.77 11.81 5.31
CA PHE A 177 -5.40 12.29 5.05
C PHE A 177 -4.29 11.26 5.40
N MET A 178 -4.60 10.20 6.17
CA MET A 178 -3.66 9.15 6.60
C MET A 178 -3.76 7.84 5.80
N MET A 179 -4.91 7.61 5.16
CA MET A 179 -5.19 6.43 4.34
C MET A 179 -4.91 6.70 2.84
N PRO A 180 -4.76 5.67 1.99
CA PRO A 180 -4.52 5.86 0.55
C PRO A 180 -5.70 6.55 -0.15
N THR A 181 -5.42 7.32 -1.20
CA THR A 181 -6.46 7.97 -2.02
C THR A 181 -7.29 6.94 -2.78
N MET A 182 -8.57 7.23 -3.09
CA MET A 182 -9.42 6.37 -3.92
C MET A 182 -8.76 5.99 -5.27
N ALA A 183 -7.95 6.89 -5.84
CA ALA A 183 -7.16 6.64 -7.05
C ALA A 183 -6.10 5.53 -6.91
N CYS A 184 -5.63 5.23 -5.70
CA CYS A 184 -4.76 4.08 -5.43
C CYS A 184 -5.56 2.78 -5.55
N TYR A 185 -6.74 2.74 -4.94
CA TYR A 185 -7.66 1.60 -4.98
C TYR A 185 -8.21 1.32 -6.38
N SER A 186 -8.61 2.36 -7.14
CA SER A 186 -9.02 2.16 -8.54
C SER A 186 -7.87 1.68 -9.42
N ASN A 187 -6.65 2.18 -9.24
CA ASN A 187 -5.47 1.67 -9.95
C ASN A 187 -5.14 0.22 -9.59
N MET A 188 -5.33 -0.19 -8.33
CA MET A 188 -5.15 -1.58 -7.91
C MET A 188 -6.19 -2.53 -8.53
N LEU A 189 -7.47 -2.13 -8.56
CA LEU A 189 -8.53 -2.88 -9.23
C LEU A 189 -8.30 -2.94 -10.75
N ASN A 190 -7.97 -1.80 -11.38
CA ASN A 190 -7.67 -1.70 -12.81
C ASN A 190 -6.42 -2.47 -13.23
N ALA A 191 -5.43 -2.62 -12.34
CA ALA A 191 -4.29 -3.50 -12.58
C ALA A 191 -4.74 -4.96 -12.63
N LYS A 192 -5.56 -5.40 -11.66
CA LYS A 192 -6.05 -6.79 -11.63
C LYS A 192 -7.00 -7.12 -12.78
N THR A 193 -7.92 -6.23 -13.18
CA THR A 193 -8.80 -6.48 -14.34
C THR A 193 -8.01 -6.57 -15.65
N LYS A 194 -6.95 -5.76 -15.83
CA LYS A 194 -6.05 -5.85 -16.99
C LYS A 194 -5.22 -7.14 -17.08
N TYR A 195 -5.15 -7.92 -16.01
CA TYR A 195 -4.56 -9.28 -16.00
C TYR A 195 -5.62 -10.38 -15.82
N SER A 196 -6.91 -10.04 -15.73
CA SER A 196 -8.02 -10.98 -15.61
C SER A 196 -8.85 -11.08 -16.89
N ASN A 197 -8.90 -10.02 -17.70
CA ASN A 197 -9.55 -10.04 -19.01
C ASN A 197 -8.55 -10.49 -20.09
N VAL A 198 -8.23 -11.79 -20.08
CA VAL A 198 -7.56 -12.49 -21.19
C VAL A 198 -8.36 -13.74 -21.56
N GLU A 199 -9.66 -13.55 -21.83
CA GLU A 199 -10.41 -14.50 -22.65
C GLU A 199 -10.18 -14.18 -24.15
N PRO A 200 -10.04 -15.19 -25.02
CA PRO A 200 -9.52 -14.99 -26.38
C PRO A 200 -10.61 -14.53 -27.36
N LEU A 201 -10.54 -13.28 -27.81
CA LEU A 201 -11.33 -12.80 -28.95
C LEU A 201 -10.64 -13.17 -30.28
N ILE A 202 -11.10 -14.27 -30.88
CA ILE A 202 -10.69 -14.71 -32.23
C ILE A 202 -11.63 -14.09 -33.28
N ALA A 203 -11.14 -13.04 -33.96
CA ALA A 203 -11.64 -12.50 -35.24
C ALA A 203 -13.12 -11.98 -35.23
N VAL A 204 -13.71 -11.38 -36.29
CA VAL A 204 -13.38 -11.25 -37.73
C VAL A 204 -13.84 -9.87 -38.27
N ASN A 205 -12.98 -9.15 -39.02
CA ASN A 205 -13.27 -8.06 -40.01
C ASN A 205 -14.04 -6.77 -39.53
N ASP A 206 -14.04 -5.61 -40.23
CA ASP A 206 -13.31 -5.13 -41.44
C ASP A 206 -13.10 -3.58 -41.42
N GLU A 207 -12.65 -3.00 -42.56
CA GLU A 207 -12.66 -1.57 -42.95
C GLU A 207 -11.41 -0.69 -42.68
N LYS A 208 -10.33 -1.04 -43.40
CA LYS A 208 -9.73 -0.26 -44.52
C LYS A 208 -9.64 1.29 -44.45
N ILE A 209 -8.40 1.80 -44.55
CA ILE A 209 -7.89 3.01 -45.29
C ILE A 209 -6.34 2.92 -45.14
N GLU A 210 -5.52 2.60 -46.15
CA GLU A 210 -5.09 3.41 -47.33
C GLU A 210 -4.30 4.70 -46.99
N VAL A 211 -3.17 5.08 -47.60
CA VAL A 211 -2.14 4.42 -48.45
C VAL A 211 -0.82 5.22 -48.24
N ALA A 212 0.35 4.57 -48.23
CA ALA A 212 1.65 5.24 -48.41
C ALA A 212 2.72 4.26 -48.94
N GLU A 213 2.99 4.29 -50.24
CA GLU A 213 3.94 3.41 -50.94
C GLU A 213 5.27 4.12 -51.21
N ASN A 214 6.42 3.40 -51.14
CA ASN A 214 7.58 3.61 -52.04
C ASN A 214 8.71 2.55 -51.92
N ALA A 215 9.03 1.90 -53.06
CA ALA A 215 10.37 1.47 -53.52
C ALA A 215 11.35 0.64 -52.62
N ALA A 216 11.17 -0.69 -52.60
CA ALA A 216 12.00 -1.73 -53.25
C ALA A 216 13.42 -1.40 -53.86
N PRO A 217 14.25 -2.40 -54.27
CA PRO A 217 14.54 -3.75 -53.72
C PRO A 217 16.03 -4.22 -53.82
N LYS A 218 16.34 -5.44 -53.30
CA LYS A 218 17.33 -6.45 -53.76
C LYS A 218 17.15 -7.74 -52.92
N GLN A 219 16.80 -8.91 -53.47
CA GLN A 219 17.68 -9.92 -54.13
C GLN A 219 18.78 -10.49 -53.20
N SER A 220 18.99 -11.81 -53.04
CA SER A 220 18.41 -13.00 -53.73
C SER A 220 18.67 -14.33 -52.97
N ALA A 221 18.02 -15.44 -53.41
CA ALA A 221 18.35 -16.89 -53.33
C ALA A 221 19.61 -17.37 -52.52
N GLN A 222 19.68 -18.56 -51.89
CA GLN A 222 18.86 -19.80 -51.79
C GLN A 222 19.40 -20.63 -50.58
N LEU A 223 19.08 -21.91 -50.23
CA LEU A 223 18.32 -23.06 -50.76
C LEU A 223 17.85 -23.98 -49.58
N GLU A 224 17.34 -25.18 -49.85
CA GLU A 224 16.95 -26.24 -48.89
C GLU A 224 18.00 -27.36 -48.79
N VAL A 225 18.00 -28.19 -47.71
CA VAL A 225 17.85 -29.67 -47.76
C VAL A 225 17.45 -30.25 -46.38
N VAL A 226 16.25 -30.83 -46.38
CA VAL A 226 15.56 -31.78 -45.49
C VAL A 226 16.40 -32.82 -44.72
N LYS A 227 16.08 -33.08 -43.42
CA LYS A 227 15.66 -34.42 -42.92
C LYS A 227 15.12 -34.46 -41.47
N GLU A 228 14.03 -35.24 -41.31
CA GLU A 228 13.38 -35.67 -40.06
C GLU A 228 13.97 -37.02 -39.54
N PRO A 229 13.35 -37.74 -38.56
CA PRO A 229 13.15 -37.33 -37.16
C PRO A 229 13.69 -38.39 -36.18
N SER A 230 14.60 -38.04 -35.27
CA SER A 230 15.10 -38.96 -34.24
C SER A 230 14.30 -38.84 -32.93
N ASN A 231 13.41 -39.81 -32.69
CA ASN A 231 12.65 -39.95 -31.44
C ASN A 231 13.57 -40.43 -30.31
N ASP A 232 13.94 -39.54 -29.39
CA ASP A 232 14.78 -39.87 -28.24
C ASP A 232 14.34 -39.14 -26.95
N LYS A 233 14.35 -39.84 -25.82
CA LYS A 233 13.79 -39.34 -24.54
C LYS A 233 14.77 -38.44 -23.79
N GLN A 234 15.08 -37.27 -24.34
CA GLN A 234 15.99 -36.33 -23.71
C GLN A 234 15.32 -35.58 -22.55
N THR A 235 15.75 -35.90 -21.32
CA THR A 235 15.58 -35.05 -20.14
C THR A 235 16.29 -33.71 -20.38
N LEU A 236 15.52 -32.65 -20.62
CA LEU A 236 16.03 -31.31 -20.92
C LEU A 236 16.89 -30.77 -19.76
N PRO A 237 18.14 -30.34 -20.00
CA PRO A 237 19.09 -29.99 -18.94
C PRO A 237 18.83 -28.57 -18.39
N THR A 238 17.88 -28.44 -17.46
CA THR A 238 17.66 -27.23 -16.64
C THR A 238 18.92 -26.73 -15.93
N ASP A 239 19.81 -27.68 -15.61
CA ASP A 239 21.17 -27.51 -15.09
C ASP A 239 22.04 -26.55 -15.95
N GLY A 240 21.81 -26.46 -17.27
CA GLY A 240 22.51 -25.54 -18.15
C GLY A 240 22.28 -24.06 -17.82
N LEU A 241 21.04 -23.69 -17.44
CA LEU A 241 20.72 -22.30 -17.08
C LEU A 241 21.24 -21.92 -15.69
N LEU A 242 21.41 -22.90 -14.79
CA LEU A 242 21.85 -22.66 -13.41
C LEU A 242 23.37 -22.56 -13.26
N LYS A 243 24.15 -23.13 -14.19
CA LYS A 243 25.62 -23.02 -14.24
C LYS A 243 26.13 -21.65 -14.67
N LEU A 244 25.32 -20.86 -15.38
CA LEU A 244 25.66 -19.49 -15.78
C LEU A 244 25.68 -18.55 -14.58
N SER A 245 26.59 -17.57 -14.57
CA SER A 245 26.63 -16.55 -13.53
C SER A 245 25.35 -15.71 -13.54
N THR A 246 25.01 -15.09 -12.41
CA THR A 246 23.80 -14.24 -12.30
C THR A 246 23.76 -13.12 -13.34
N ASN A 247 24.91 -12.58 -13.77
CA ASN A 247 24.96 -11.55 -14.81
C ASN A 247 24.68 -12.12 -16.21
N GLU A 248 25.19 -13.32 -16.53
CA GLU A 248 24.92 -13.99 -17.81
C GLU A 248 23.46 -14.44 -17.91
N ARG A 249 22.89 -14.97 -16.81
CA ARG A 249 21.46 -15.31 -16.72
C ARG A 249 20.57 -14.09 -16.94
N ILE A 250 20.88 -12.95 -16.31
CA ILE A 250 20.18 -11.69 -16.56
C ILE A 250 20.41 -11.20 -18.00
N GLY A 251 21.60 -11.38 -18.56
CA GLY A 251 21.93 -11.05 -19.95
C GLY A 251 21.07 -11.82 -20.96
N ALA A 252 20.90 -13.14 -20.77
CA ALA A 252 20.04 -13.98 -21.60
C ALA A 252 18.55 -13.62 -21.42
N LEU A 253 18.07 -13.52 -20.18
CA LEU A 253 16.67 -13.17 -19.89
C LEU A 253 16.26 -11.77 -20.39
N ARG A 254 17.23 -10.85 -20.59
CA ARG A 254 17.01 -9.54 -21.21
C ARG A 254 16.82 -9.57 -22.74
N GLN A 255 17.04 -10.71 -23.39
CA GLN A 255 16.80 -10.88 -24.83
C GLN A 255 15.35 -11.29 -25.14
N LEU A 256 14.63 -11.83 -24.14
CA LEU A 256 13.23 -12.21 -24.28
C LEU A 256 12.33 -10.98 -24.48
N SER A 257 11.35 -11.09 -25.36
CA SER A 257 10.25 -10.13 -25.44
C SER A 257 9.40 -10.16 -24.17
N LYS A 258 8.58 -9.12 -23.99
CA LYS A 258 7.63 -9.04 -22.87
C LYS A 258 6.63 -10.22 -22.84
N ILE A 259 6.30 -10.80 -23.99
CA ILE A 259 5.32 -11.89 -24.08
C ILE A 259 5.98 -13.21 -23.66
N GLU A 260 7.15 -13.53 -24.21
CA GLU A 260 7.93 -14.74 -23.86
C GLU A 260 8.33 -14.72 -22.37
N ALA A 261 8.75 -13.57 -21.85
CA ALA A 261 9.08 -13.41 -20.44
C ALA A 261 7.86 -13.59 -19.50
N LEU A 262 6.64 -13.32 -19.97
CA LEU A 262 5.41 -13.58 -19.20
C LEU A 262 4.99 -15.05 -19.29
N SER A 263 5.13 -15.70 -20.46
CA SER A 263 4.91 -17.15 -20.60
C SER A 263 5.84 -17.90 -19.66
N LEU A 264 7.15 -17.63 -19.73
CA LEU A 264 8.17 -18.28 -18.89
C LEU A 264 7.90 -18.13 -17.39
N ILE A 265 7.29 -17.02 -16.96
CA ILE A 265 6.87 -16.82 -15.56
C ILE A 265 5.68 -17.73 -15.20
N GLU A 266 4.74 -17.98 -16.11
CA GLU A 266 3.63 -18.90 -15.88
C GLU A 266 4.09 -20.36 -15.92
N ASP A 267 4.93 -20.72 -16.90
CA ASP A 267 5.54 -22.04 -17.04
C ASP A 267 6.29 -22.45 -15.75
N ILE A 268 7.06 -21.51 -15.17
CA ILE A 268 7.76 -21.69 -13.89
C ILE A 268 6.79 -21.86 -12.72
N LYS A 269 5.68 -21.11 -12.65
CA LYS A 269 4.67 -21.32 -11.59
C LYS A 269 4.00 -22.69 -11.73
N GLN A 270 3.67 -23.10 -12.94
CA GLN A 270 3.01 -24.38 -13.22
C GLN A 270 3.93 -25.54 -12.82
N ALA A 271 5.23 -25.48 -13.15
CA ALA A 271 6.22 -26.44 -12.66
C ALA A 271 6.30 -26.47 -11.12
N ILE A 272 6.32 -25.31 -10.45
CA ILE A 272 6.31 -25.23 -8.97
C ILE A 272 5.02 -25.82 -8.38
N ALA A 273 3.88 -25.71 -9.06
CA ALA A 273 2.63 -26.31 -8.63
C ALA A 273 2.62 -27.84 -8.82
N LEU A 274 3.11 -28.34 -9.96
CA LEU A 274 3.22 -29.77 -10.26
C LEU A 274 4.17 -30.47 -9.28
N ASN A 275 5.36 -29.91 -9.02
CA ASN A 275 6.30 -30.48 -8.04
C ASN A 275 5.67 -30.62 -6.64
N ARG A 276 4.83 -29.67 -6.21
CA ARG A 276 4.13 -29.75 -4.91
C ARG A 276 3.07 -30.83 -4.89
N GLU A 277 2.39 -31.05 -6.01
CA GLU A 277 1.41 -32.12 -6.15
C GLU A 277 2.11 -33.49 -6.15
N GLU A 278 3.26 -33.62 -6.82
CA GLU A 278 4.12 -34.80 -6.74
C GLU A 278 4.67 -35.05 -5.32
N ASP A 279 5.12 -33.99 -4.61
CA ASP A 279 5.53 -34.08 -3.19
C ASP A 279 4.38 -34.59 -2.30
N ILE A 280 3.16 -34.07 -2.50
CA ILE A 280 1.95 -34.51 -1.76
C ILE A 280 1.62 -35.97 -2.09
N GLN A 281 1.63 -36.36 -3.37
CA GLN A 281 1.34 -37.73 -3.79
C GLN A 281 2.41 -38.72 -3.31
N SER A 282 3.67 -38.30 -3.22
CA SER A 282 4.76 -39.06 -2.60
C SER A 282 4.51 -39.29 -1.10
N VAL A 283 4.11 -38.24 -0.36
CA VAL A 283 3.74 -38.36 1.06
C VAL A 283 2.51 -39.25 1.26
N VAL A 284 1.46 -39.11 0.44
CA VAL A 284 0.27 -39.99 0.48
C VAL A 284 0.64 -41.44 0.19
N SER A 285 1.52 -41.67 -0.80
CA SER A 285 2.00 -43.01 -1.14
C SER A 285 2.79 -43.63 0.02
N LEU A 286 3.64 -42.86 0.71
CA LEU A 286 4.36 -43.31 1.90
C LEU A 286 3.43 -43.59 3.09
N ILE A 287 2.35 -42.83 3.26
CA ILE A 287 1.33 -43.09 4.31
C ILE A 287 0.63 -44.43 4.04
N LEU A 288 0.26 -44.71 2.79
CA LEU A 288 -0.36 -45.97 2.36
C LEU A 288 0.61 -47.16 2.45
N GLU A 289 1.88 -46.99 2.04
CA GLU A 289 2.89 -48.06 2.07
C GLU A 289 3.33 -48.44 3.49
N LYS A 290 3.14 -47.54 4.47
CA LYS A 290 3.49 -47.75 5.88
C LYS A 290 2.27 -47.91 6.81
N ASP A 291 1.07 -47.96 6.25
CA ASP A 291 -0.21 -48.27 6.91
C ASP A 291 -0.48 -47.42 8.17
N LEU A 292 -0.17 -46.11 8.10
CA LEU A 292 -0.40 -45.18 9.23
C LEU A 292 -1.83 -44.62 9.22
N PRO A 293 -2.59 -44.73 10.33
CA PRO A 293 -3.87 -44.06 10.46
C PRO A 293 -3.67 -42.53 10.52
N LEU A 294 -4.52 -41.80 9.78
CA LEU A 294 -4.44 -40.33 9.63
C LEU A 294 -4.50 -39.59 10.97
N GLU A 295 -5.30 -40.09 11.93
CA GLU A 295 -5.42 -39.54 13.27
C GLU A 295 -4.08 -39.50 14.01
N ALA A 296 -3.21 -40.51 13.81
CA ALA A 296 -1.90 -40.57 14.46
C ALA A 296 -0.88 -39.61 13.84
N ILE A 297 -1.06 -39.24 12.57
CA ILE A 297 -0.25 -38.23 11.87
C ILE A 297 -0.69 -36.82 12.29
N ILE A 298 -2.00 -36.55 12.27
CA ILE A 298 -2.58 -35.27 12.71
C ILE A 298 -2.20 -34.99 14.16
N SER A 299 -2.38 -35.97 15.06
CA SER A 299 -1.98 -35.86 16.48
C SER A 299 -0.49 -35.60 16.70
N ARG A 300 0.37 -35.88 15.70
CA ARG A 300 1.81 -35.60 15.76
C ARG A 300 2.20 -34.24 15.18
N ILE A 301 1.39 -33.71 14.27
CA ILE A 301 1.57 -32.39 13.66
C ILE A 301 1.00 -31.29 14.59
N GLU A 302 -0.12 -31.57 15.27
CA GLU A 302 -0.71 -30.63 16.26
C GLU A 302 0.07 -30.59 17.59
N ALA A 303 0.99 -31.52 17.82
CA ALA A 303 1.82 -31.63 19.03
C ALA A 303 3.26 -31.10 18.87
N ALA A 304 3.55 -30.36 17.78
CA ALA A 304 4.88 -29.88 17.40
C ALA A 304 4.96 -28.35 17.29
#